data_AF-A0A2M8C575-F1
#
_entry.id   AF-A0A2M8C575-F1
#
_cell.length_a   1.000
_cell.length_b   1.000
_cell.length_c   1.000
_cell.angle_alpha   90.00
_cell.angle_beta   90.00
_cell.angle_gamma   90.00
#
_symmetry.space_group_name_H-M   'P 1'
#
loop_
_entity.id
_entity.type
_entity.pdbx_description
1 polymer ?
#
loop_
_entity_poly.entity_id
_entity_poly.type
_entity_poly.pdbx_seq_one_letter_code
_entity_poly.pdbx_strand_id
1 'polypeptide(L)'
;MDIRGEAVTQLRERIKANLNGLLSLEKERREVKENELVFIGIAAIADYHWCAMGSLFKNKEIEPKSFGAYLEDSPELSSGLAI
;
A
#
# COMPACT_ATOMS: atom_id res chain seq x y z
N MET A 1 29.92 9.14 -1.25
CA MET A 1 28.60 8.53 -1.52
C MET A 1 28.06 8.03 -0.19
N ASP A 2 26.85 8.45 0.17
CA ASP A 2 26.21 8.00 1.42
C ASP A 2 25.62 6.61 1.19
N ILE A 3 26.29 5.60 1.75
CA ILE A 3 25.91 4.17 1.64
C ILE A 3 24.49 3.94 2.17
N ARG A 4 24.04 4.76 3.14
CA ARG A 4 22.71 4.64 3.74
C ARG A 4 21.62 5.07 2.77
N GLY A 5 21.81 6.18 2.07
CA GLY A 5 20.87 6.67 1.05
C GLY A 5 20.68 5.70 -0.11
N GLU A 6 21.76 5.03 -0.53
CA GLU A 6 21.71 4.05 -1.61
C GLU A 6 20.95 2.77 -1.20
N ALA A 7 21.20 2.26 0.01
CA ALA A 7 20.50 1.09 0.55
C ALA A 7 18.98 1.32 0.68
N VAL A 8 18.57 2.50 1.18
CA VAL A 8 17.15 2.88 1.30
C VAL A 8 16.49 2.95 -0.08
N THR A 9 17.20 3.50 -1.08
CA THR A 9 16.69 3.57 -2.44
C THR A 9 16.46 2.17 -3.04
N GLN A 10 17.42 1.26 -2.87
CA GLN A 10 17.27 -0.12 -3.34
C GLN A 10 16.11 -0.85 -2.64
N LEU A 11 15.93 -0.63 -1.34
CA LEU A 11 14.80 -1.21 -0.60
C LEU A 11 13.46 -0.70 -1.13
N ARG A 12 13.33 0.61 -1.39
CA ARG A 12 12.11 1.21 -1.95
C ARG A 12 11.75 0.61 -3.30
N GLU A 13 12.73 0.43 -4.18
CA GLU A 13 12.50 -0.20 -5.48
C GLU A 13 12.08 -1.67 -5.35
N ARG A 14 12.68 -2.42 -4.41
CA ARG A 14 12.26 -3.80 -4.12
C ARG A 14 10.84 -3.88 -3.56
N ILE A 15 10.45 -2.95 -2.68
CA ILE A 15 9.08 -2.87 -2.15
C ILE A 15 8.09 -2.59 -3.28
N LYS A 16 8.37 -1.58 -4.13
CA LYS A 16 7.52 -1.25 -5.27
C LYS A 16 7.36 -2.42 -6.24
N ALA A 17 8.43 -3.15 -6.53
CA ALA A 17 8.39 -4.32 -7.40
C ALA A 17 7.56 -5.49 -6.83
N ASN A 18 7.36 -5.55 -5.52
CA ASN A 18 6.69 -6.66 -4.83
C ASN A 18 5.40 -6.26 -4.12
N LEU A 19 4.83 -5.10 -4.47
CA LEU A 19 3.73 -4.46 -3.73
C LEU A 19 2.53 -5.39 -3.51
N ASN A 20 2.14 -6.14 -4.54
CA ASN A 20 0.99 -7.06 -4.46
C ASN A 20 1.26 -8.23 -3.50
N GLY A 21 2.46 -8.82 -3.54
CA GLY A 21 2.81 -9.89 -2.61
C GLY A 21 2.89 -9.41 -1.17
N LEU A 22 3.43 -8.21 -0.96
CA LEU A 22 3.45 -7.56 0.35
C LEU A 22 2.04 -7.22 0.85
N LEU A 23 1.13 -6.82 -0.04
CA LEU A 23 -0.27 -6.57 0.30
C LEU A 23 -0.96 -7.87 0.75
N SER A 24 -0.77 -8.98 0.05
CA SER A 24 -1.36 -10.27 0.46
C SER A 24 -0.84 -10.71 1.84
N LEU A 25 0.46 -10.52 2.12
CA LEU A 25 1.03 -10.79 3.46
C LEU A 25 0.44 -9.85 4.53
N GLU A 26 0.20 -8.59 4.21
CA GLU A 26 -0.40 -7.63 5.14
C GLU A 26 -1.88 -7.97 5.42
N LYS A 27 -2.62 -8.45 4.41
CA LYS A 27 -3.99 -8.95 4.58
C LYS A 27 -4.00 -10.19 5.48
N GLU A 28 -3.09 -11.13 5.24
CA GLU A 28 -2.91 -12.32 6.09
C GLU A 28 -2.60 -11.91 7.55
N ARG A 29 -1.65 -10.99 7.75
CA ARG A 29 -1.29 -10.48 9.08
C ARG A 29 -2.47 -9.85 9.83
N ARG A 30 -3.44 -9.29 9.10
CA ARG A 30 -4.66 -8.67 9.65
C ARG A 30 -5.87 -9.61 9.68
N GLU A 31 -5.69 -10.87 9.31
CA GLU A 31 -6.77 -11.88 9.22
C GLU A 31 -7.91 -11.46 8.28
N VAL A 32 -7.58 -10.69 7.23
CA VAL A 32 -8.52 -10.24 6.18
C VAL A 32 -8.36 -11.12 4.95
N LYS A 33 -9.47 -11.51 4.33
CA LYS A 33 -9.41 -12.36 3.13
C LYS A 33 -8.86 -11.58 1.93
N GLU A 34 -8.23 -12.29 1.01
CA GLU A 34 -7.65 -11.70 -0.21
C GLU A 34 -8.65 -10.85 -1.02
N ASN A 35 -9.93 -11.26 -1.03
CA ASN A 35 -11.01 -10.59 -1.75
C ASN A 35 -11.70 -9.44 -0.98
N GLU A 36 -11.27 -9.19 0.25
CA GLU A 36 -11.71 -8.09 1.12
C GLU A 36 -10.70 -6.93 1.06
N LEU A 37 -11.14 -5.73 1.41
CA LEU A 37 -10.32 -4.52 1.35
C LEU A 37 -9.74 -4.19 2.73
N VAL A 38 -8.45 -3.88 2.78
CA VAL A 38 -7.76 -3.32 3.96
C VAL A 38 -7.45 -1.84 3.75
N PHE A 39 -7.03 -1.46 2.53
CA PHE A 39 -6.68 -0.10 2.21
C PHE A 39 -7.70 0.50 1.24
N ILE A 40 -8.27 1.65 1.61
CA ILE A 40 -9.35 2.31 0.88
C ILE A 40 -8.88 3.71 0.49
N GLY A 41 -9.05 4.07 -0.78
CA GLY A 41 -8.69 5.41 -1.26
C GLY A 41 -9.85 6.40 -1.08
N ILE A 42 -9.56 7.56 -0.49
CA ILE A 42 -10.57 8.60 -0.21
C ILE A 42 -11.36 9.00 -1.48
N ALA A 43 -10.68 9.11 -2.63
CA ALA A 43 -11.33 9.43 -3.90
C ALA A 43 -12.37 8.37 -4.31
N ALA A 44 -12.07 7.09 -4.09
CA ALA A 44 -13.01 6.02 -4.41
C ALA A 44 -14.16 5.93 -3.39
N ILE A 45 -13.95 6.35 -2.13
CA ILE A 45 -15.03 6.49 -1.14
C ILE A 45 -16.03 7.58 -1.54
N ALA A 46 -15.56 8.70 -2.09
CA ALA A 46 -16.45 9.79 -2.53
C ALA A 46 -17.49 9.31 -3.55
N ASP A 47 -17.13 8.35 -4.41
CA ASP A 47 -18.03 7.73 -5.38
C ASP A 47 -19.12 6.86 -4.75
N TYR A 48 -19.02 6.49 -3.46
CA TYR A 48 -19.99 5.63 -2.79
C TYR A 48 -21.41 6.22 -2.84
N HIS A 49 -21.52 7.54 -2.65
CA HIS A 49 -22.80 8.26 -2.70
C HIS A 49 -23.43 8.28 -4.09
N TRP A 50 -22.62 8.05 -5.13
CA TRP A 50 -23.10 7.91 -6.51
C TRP A 50 -23.40 6.45 -6.85
N CYS A 51 -22.48 5.54 -6.55
CA CYS A 51 -22.62 4.11 -6.79
C CYS A 51 -21.73 3.29 -5.84
N ALA A 52 -22.34 2.63 -4.86
CA ALA A 52 -21.65 1.80 -3.89
C ALA A 52 -20.83 0.67 -4.54
N MET A 53 -21.40 -0.03 -5.52
CA MET A 53 -20.68 -1.10 -6.24
C MET A 53 -19.51 -0.56 -7.07
N GLY A 54 -19.68 0.59 -7.71
CA GLY A 54 -18.61 1.25 -8.45
C GLY A 54 -17.47 1.68 -7.52
N SER A 55 -17.81 2.25 -6.36
CA SER A 55 -16.84 2.57 -5.30
C SER A 55 -16.08 1.34 -4.81
N LEU A 56 -16.76 0.21 -4.60
CA LEU A 56 -16.13 -1.05 -4.22
C LEU A 56 -15.13 -1.54 -5.29
N PHE A 57 -15.52 -1.57 -6.57
CA PHE A 57 -14.64 -2.02 -7.65
C PHE A 57 -13.44 -1.09 -7.82
N LYS A 58 -13.65 0.23 -7.77
CA LYS A 58 -12.55 1.20 -7.81
C LYS A 58 -11.58 0.97 -6.66
N ASN A 59 -12.08 0.77 -5.43
CA ASN A 59 -11.21 0.47 -4.29
C ASN A 59 -10.40 -0.82 -4.48
N LYS A 60 -11.00 -1.88 -5.02
CA LYS A 60 -10.26 -3.11 -5.36
C LYS A 60 -9.14 -2.88 -6.38
N GLU A 61 -9.37 -2.00 -7.34
CA GLU A 61 -8.36 -1.63 -8.34
C GLU A 61 -7.21 -0.80 -7.74
N ILE A 62 -7.52 0.15 -6.86
CA ILE A 62 -6.54 1.10 -6.32
C ILE A 62 -5.91 0.68 -4.98
N GLU A 63 -6.37 -0.42 -4.38
CA GLU A 63 -5.87 -0.90 -3.08
C GLU A 63 -4.35 -1.08 -3.05
N PRO A 64 -3.68 -1.70 -4.06
CA PRO A 64 -2.23 -1.79 -4.08
C PRO A 64 -1.56 -0.42 -4.01
N LYS A 65 -2.02 0.55 -4.82
CA LYS A 65 -1.47 1.91 -4.81
C LYS A 65 -1.65 2.58 -3.44
N SER A 66 -2.81 2.38 -2.80
CA SER A 66 -3.12 2.92 -1.48
C SER A 66 -2.21 2.31 -0.41
N PHE A 67 -1.95 1.01 -0.48
CA PHE A 67 -1.00 0.31 0.38
C PHE A 67 0.44 0.80 0.17
N GLY A 68 0.86 1.03 -1.08
CA GLY A 68 2.18 1.60 -1.36
C GLY A 68 2.37 2.97 -0.73
N ALA A 69 1.36 3.84 -0.80
CA ALA A 69 1.40 5.14 -0.11
C ALA A 69 1.50 5.00 1.41
N TYR A 70 0.80 4.03 2.00
CA TYR A 70 0.92 3.71 3.43
C TYR A 70 2.34 3.27 3.82
N LEU A 71 2.99 2.44 2.99
CA LEU A 71 4.38 2.02 3.22
C LEU A 71 5.37 3.18 3.06
N GLU A 72 5.14 4.10 2.13
CA GLU A 72 6.01 5.27 1.95
C GLU A 72 5.89 6.28 3.10
N ASP A 73 4.71 6.38 3.71
CA ASP A 73 4.44 7.25 4.87
C ASP A 73 4.88 6.62 6.21
N SER A 74 5.31 5.35 6.20
CA SER A 74 5.85 4.68 7.39
C SER A 74 7.09 5.44 7.89
N PRO A 75 7.11 5.87 9.16
CA PRO A 75 8.23 6.63 9.72
C PRO A 75 9.56 5.90 9.56
N GLU A 76 9.57 4.57 9.62
CA GLU A 76 10.76 3.74 9.42
C GLU A 76 11.31 3.81 7.99
N LEU A 77 10.41 3.83 6.98
CA LEU A 77 10.77 3.97 5.56
C LEU A 77 11.08 5.43 5.16
N SER A 78 10.46 6.38 5.86
CA SER A 78 10.60 7.83 5.68
C SER A 78 11.89 8.36 6.30
N SER A 79 12.24 7.89 7.51
CA SER A 79 13.42 8.35 8.26
C SER A 79 14.74 7.66 7.90
N GLY A 80 14.70 6.63 7.04
CA GLY A 80 15.89 5.82 6.73
C GLY A 80 16.42 5.03 7.93
N LEU A 81 15.56 4.82 8.93
CA LEU A 81 15.84 4.10 10.18
C LEU A 81 15.29 2.67 10.09
N ALA A 82 15.59 1.98 8.99
CA ALA A 82 15.34 0.55 8.90
C ALA A 82 16.64 -0.18 9.31
N ILE A 83 16.75 -0.46 10.62
CA ILE A 83 17.81 -1.24 11.31
C ILE A 83 19.25 -0.82 10.98
#